data_AF-A0A7C7K4D0-F1
#
_entry.id   AF-A0A7C7K4D0-F1
#
_cell.length_a   1.000
_cell.length_b   1.000
_cell.length_c   1.000
_cell.angle_alpha   90.00
_cell.angle_beta   90.00
_cell.angle_gamma   90.00
#
_symmetry.space_group_name_H-M   'P 1'
#
loop_
_entity.id
_entity.type
_entity.pdbx_description
1 polymer ?
#
loop_
_entity_poly.entity_id
_entity_poly.type
_entity_poly.pdbx_seq_one_letter_code
_entity_poly.pdbx_strand_id
1 'polypeptide(L)'
;MGYFRSIKLKNYRNFLDSSFEFDDKCNIIIGKNGSGKTNVLESLSLFEKGRGFRKEKIINLVNYETNEKNFNIRSIFHHEDTDYTVDVSNIDKNEKNLKKIFINNSSDVDSLKYFENLLSFIYFLPGME
;
A
#
# COMPACT_ATOMS: atom_id res chain seq x y z
N MET A 1 15.66 12.31 -1.06
CA MET A 1 14.21 12.34 -1.39
C MET A 1 13.76 10.91 -1.57
N GLY A 2 12.66 10.50 -0.94
CA GLY A 2 12.27 9.11 -0.91
C GLY A 2 11.35 8.70 -2.06
N TYR A 3 11.44 7.45 -2.52
CA TYR A 3 10.55 6.87 -3.51
C TYR A 3 10.34 5.38 -3.28
N PHE A 4 9.24 4.83 -3.76
CA PHE A 4 9.02 3.38 -3.75
C PHE A 4 9.72 2.76 -4.96
N ARG A 5 10.64 1.81 -4.75
CA ARG A 5 11.34 1.08 -5.83
C ARG A 5 10.47 0.00 -6.44
N SER A 6 9.62 -0.62 -5.63
CA SER A 6 8.75 -1.72 -6.07
C SER A 6 7.55 -1.86 -5.15
N ILE A 7 6.52 -2.54 -5.63
CA ILE A 7 5.39 -2.97 -4.80
C ILE A 7 4.95 -4.37 -5.19
N LYS A 8 4.71 -5.20 -4.19
CA LYS A 8 4.14 -6.53 -4.30
C LYS A 8 2.78 -6.55 -3.64
N LEU A 9 1.77 -6.96 -4.41
CA LEU A 9 0.38 -7.04 -4.02
C LEU A 9 -0.01 -8.51 -3.95
N LYS A 10 -0.37 -8.97 -2.75
CA LYS A 10 -0.88 -10.32 -2.51
C LYS A 10 -2.27 -10.25 -1.92
N ASN A 11 -3.19 -10.99 -2.56
CA ASN A 11 -4.58 -11.11 -2.15
C ASN A 11 -5.25 -9.73 -1.89
N TYR A 12 -4.93 -8.74 -2.74
CA TYR A 12 -5.36 -7.35 -2.59
C TYR A 12 -6.22 -6.93 -3.79
N ARG A 13 -7.49 -6.55 -3.55
CA ARG A 13 -8.44 -6.10 -4.58
C ARG A 13 -8.54 -7.09 -5.74
N ASN A 14 -8.15 -6.70 -6.95
CA ASN A 14 -8.17 -7.56 -8.13
C ASN A 14 -6.82 -8.28 -8.38
N PHE A 15 -5.88 -8.19 -7.45
CA PHE A 15 -4.54 -8.81 -7.55
C PHE A 15 -4.45 -10.02 -6.63
N LEU A 16 -4.19 -11.21 -7.20
CA LEU A 16 -3.90 -12.43 -6.44
C LEU A 16 -2.44 -12.44 -5.98
N ASP A 17 -1.51 -12.33 -6.94
CA ASP A 17 -0.08 -12.09 -6.70
C ASP A 17 0.44 -11.27 -7.88
N SER A 18 0.92 -10.05 -7.62
CA SER A 18 1.46 -9.16 -8.65
C SER A 18 2.57 -8.31 -8.09
N SER A 19 3.60 -8.06 -8.90
CA SER A 19 4.74 -7.21 -8.55
C SER A 19 4.94 -6.15 -9.62
N PHE A 20 5.28 -4.94 -9.19
CA PHE A 20 5.63 -3.83 -10.07
C PHE A 20 6.93 -3.19 -9.58
N GLU A 21 7.78 -2.78 -10.51
CA GLU A 21 8.96 -1.97 -10.26
C GLU A 21 8.68 -0.54 -10.73
N PHE A 22 9.25 0.43 -10.02
CA PHE A 22 9.07 1.84 -10.30
C PHE A 22 10.42 2.51 -10.59
N ASP A 23 10.38 3.46 -11.52
CA ASP A 23 11.45 4.42 -11.76
C ASP A 23 11.47 5.47 -10.63
N ASP A 24 12.64 6.04 -10.34
CA ASP A 24 12.81 7.06 -9.28
C ASP A 24 12.22 8.43 -9.67
N LYS A 25 11.82 8.60 -10.95
CA LYS A 25 11.19 9.82 -11.46
C LYS A 25 9.72 9.60 -11.77
N CYS A 26 9.39 9.28 -13.02
CA CYS A 26 8.04 9.33 -13.54
C CYS A 26 7.55 7.94 -13.92
N ASN A 27 6.44 7.53 -13.31
CA ASN A 27 5.83 6.24 -13.53
C ASN A 27 4.45 6.44 -14.17
N ILE A 28 4.23 5.82 -15.32
CA ILE A 28 2.97 5.90 -16.07
C ILE A 28 2.28 4.54 -16.03
N ILE A 29 1.11 4.47 -15.38
CA ILE A 29 0.31 3.24 -15.28
C ILE A 29 -0.80 3.28 -16.33
N ILE A 30 -0.70 2.42 -17.35
CA ILE A 30 -1.66 2.31 -18.47
C ILE A 30 -2.41 0.98 -18.47
N GLY A 31 -3.61 0.98 -19.07
CA GLY A 31 -4.45 -0.22 -19.15
C GLY A 31 -5.94 0.11 -19.27
N LYS A 32 -6.75 -0.91 -19.55
CA LYS A 32 -8.21 -0.78 -19.69
C LYS A 32 -8.88 -0.29 -18.39
N ASN A 33 -10.09 0.27 -18.50
CA ASN A 33 -10.89 0.56 -17.30
C ASN A 33 -11.17 -0.73 -16.53
N GLY A 34 -11.16 -0.65 -15.20
CA GLY A 34 -11.29 -1.82 -14.34
C GLY A 34 -10.04 -2.69 -14.18
N SER A 35 -8.92 -2.41 -14.88
CA SER A 35 -7.71 -3.25 -14.81
C SER A 35 -6.89 -3.14 -13.51
N GLY A 36 -7.38 -2.40 -12.50
CA GLY A 36 -6.69 -2.23 -11.23
C GLY A 36 -5.68 -1.08 -11.15
N LYS A 37 -5.58 -0.19 -12.15
CA LYS A 37 -4.64 0.97 -12.13
C LYS A 37 -4.75 1.79 -10.85
N THR A 38 -5.98 2.21 -10.50
CA THR A 38 -6.23 2.96 -9.26
C THR A 38 -6.04 2.10 -8.01
N ASN A 39 -6.14 0.77 -8.11
CA ASN A 39 -5.84 -0.11 -6.98
C ASN A 39 -4.33 -0.15 -6.70
N VAL A 40 -3.47 -0.07 -7.72
CA VAL A 40 -2.00 0.11 -7.53
C VAL A 40 -1.68 1.45 -6.89
N LEU A 41 -2.39 2.53 -7.24
CA LEU A 41 -2.21 3.82 -6.55
C LEU A 41 -2.73 3.78 -5.12
N GLU A 42 -3.89 3.16 -4.89
CA GLU A 42 -4.47 3.02 -3.54
C GLU A 42 -3.55 2.18 -2.64
N SER A 43 -2.90 1.13 -3.15
CA SER A 43 -1.97 0.33 -2.35
C SER A 43 -0.76 1.11 -1.87
N LEU A 44 -0.24 2.05 -2.67
CA LEU A 44 0.81 2.98 -2.22
C LEU A 44 0.30 3.88 -1.08
N SER A 45 -0.91 4.42 -1.21
CA SER A 45 -1.49 5.29 -0.15
C SER A 45 -1.74 4.58 1.18
N LEU A 46 -1.80 3.24 1.17
CA LEU A 46 -1.97 2.46 2.39
C LEU A 46 -0.71 2.42 3.26
N PHE A 47 0.44 2.88 2.78
CA PHE A 47 1.65 3.07 3.59
C PHE A 47 1.58 4.30 4.50
N GLU A 48 0.70 5.27 4.24
CA GLU A 48 0.43 6.37 5.16
C GLU A 48 -0.42 5.91 6.36
N LYS A 49 -0.53 6.73 7.39
CA LYS A 49 -1.52 6.50 8.45
C LYS A 49 -2.95 6.54 7.89
N GLY A 50 -3.84 5.70 8.41
CA GLY A 50 -5.26 5.68 8.02
C GLY A 50 -5.61 4.56 7.03
N ARG A 51 -6.54 4.82 6.11
CA ARG A 51 -7.17 3.79 5.24
C ARG A 51 -7.00 4.05 3.74
N GLY A 52 -5.93 4.76 3.36
CA GLY A 52 -5.68 5.17 1.97
C GLY A 52 -6.61 6.31 1.52
N PHE A 53 -6.42 6.78 0.29
CA PHE A 53 -7.16 7.94 -0.21
C PHE A 53 -8.65 7.65 -0.45
N ARG A 54 -9.04 6.40 -0.73
CA ARG A 54 -10.46 6.00 -0.84
C ARG A 54 -11.18 5.84 0.49
N LYS A 55 -10.44 5.75 1.61
CA LYS A 55 -10.99 5.56 2.98
C LYS A 55 -11.93 4.35 3.14
N GLU A 56 -11.72 3.32 2.33
CA GLU A 56 -12.53 2.10 2.30
C GLU A 56 -12.39 1.27 3.59
N LYS A 57 -13.35 0.38 3.83
CA LYS A 57 -13.21 -0.60 4.93
C LYS A 57 -12.07 -1.56 4.60
N ILE A 58 -11.22 -1.86 5.57
CA ILE A 58 -10.03 -2.73 5.39
C ILE A 58 -10.41 -4.11 4.84
N ILE A 59 -11.54 -4.68 5.28
CA ILE A 59 -12.03 -5.96 4.76
C ILE A 59 -12.36 -5.92 3.25
N ASN A 60 -12.76 -4.76 2.71
CA ASN A 60 -13.04 -4.58 1.28
C ASN A 60 -11.77 -4.46 0.42
N LEU A 61 -10.60 -4.45 1.05
CA LEU A 61 -9.30 -4.43 0.36
C LEU A 61 -8.80 -5.84 0.04
N VAL A 62 -9.33 -6.86 0.74
CA VAL A 62 -9.05 -8.27 0.45
C VAL A 62 -9.57 -8.62 -0.94
N ASN A 63 -8.86 -9.50 -1.64
CA ASN A 63 -9.28 -9.93 -2.97
C ASN A 63 -10.64 -10.64 -2.91
N TYR A 64 -11.51 -10.29 -3.85
CA TYR A 64 -12.91 -10.75 -3.88
C TYR A 64 -13.09 -12.11 -4.57
N GLU A 65 -12.05 -12.66 -5.20
CA GLU A 65 -12.03 -13.96 -5.87
C GLU A 65 -11.48 -15.08 -4.98
N THR A 66 -11.06 -14.77 -3.75
CA THR A 66 -10.51 -15.75 -2.81
C THR A 66 -11.35 -15.86 -1.53
N ASN A 67 -11.24 -17.01 -0.85
CA ASN A 67 -11.77 -17.21 0.49
C ASN A 67 -10.75 -16.82 1.59
N GLU A 68 -9.61 -16.25 1.20
CA GLU A 68 -8.62 -15.79 2.16
C GLU A 68 -9.12 -14.54 2.88
N LYS A 69 -8.72 -14.36 4.13
CA LYS A 69 -9.15 -13.22 4.94
C LYS A 69 -8.15 -12.07 4.96
N ASN A 70 -6.92 -12.31 4.49
CA ASN A 70 -5.81 -11.38 4.68
C ASN A 70 -5.16 -10.99 3.36
N PHE A 71 -4.85 -9.71 3.20
CA PHE A 71 -3.99 -9.20 2.13
C PHE A 71 -2.61 -8.84 2.68
N ASN A 72 -1.63 -8.79 1.78
CA ASN A 72 -0.32 -8.21 2.07
C ASN A 72 0.11 -7.32 0.91
N ILE A 73 0.58 -6.12 1.25
CA ILE A 73 1.20 -5.17 0.35
C ILE A 73 2.61 -4.98 0.88
N ARG A 74 3.63 -5.37 0.12
CA ARG A 74 5.03 -5.16 0.48
C ARG A 74 5.67 -4.21 -0.51
N SER A 75 6.50 -3.31 -0.04
CA SER A 75 7.24 -2.39 -0.88
C SER A 75 8.65 -2.19 -0.36
N ILE A 76 9.57 -1.87 -1.27
CA ILE A 76 10.89 -1.34 -0.92
C ILE A 76 10.80 0.17 -1.10
N PHE A 77 10.90 0.92 -0.01
CA PHE A 77 10.99 2.37 -0.03
C PHE A 77 12.45 2.78 0.11
N HIS A 78 12.95 3.56 -0.83
CA HIS A 78 14.30 4.06 -0.83
C HIS A 78 14.33 5.50 -0.35
N HIS A 79 15.23 5.84 0.55
CA HIS A 79 15.47 7.21 0.99
C HIS A 79 16.97 7.39 1.26
N GLU A 80 17.58 8.37 0.59
CA GLU A 80 19.03 8.60 0.61
C GLU A 80 19.79 7.36 0.16
N ASP A 81 20.63 6.74 1.00
CA ASP A 81 21.36 5.52 0.65
C ASP A 81 20.80 4.29 1.37
N THR A 82 19.55 4.35 1.86
CA THR A 82 18.93 3.30 2.66
C THR A 82 17.62 2.80 2.04
N ASP A 83 17.48 1.48 1.98
CA ASP A 83 16.24 0.80 1.63
C ASP A 83 15.48 0.34 2.89
N TYR A 84 14.19 0.61 2.91
CA TYR A 84 13.25 0.18 3.94
C TYR A 84 12.29 -0.84 3.34
N THR A 85 12.20 -2.01 3.96
CA THR A 85 11.13 -2.96 3.64
C THR A 85 9.88 -2.54 4.41
N VAL A 86 8.81 -2.22 3.70
CA VAL A 86 7.56 -1.73 4.28
C VAL A 86 6.45 -2.70 3.91
N ASP A 87 5.76 -3.22 4.92
CA ASP A 87 4.64 -4.14 4.75
C ASP A 87 3.36 -3.52 5.33
N VAL A 88 2.27 -3.65 4.59
CA VAL A 88 0.90 -3.39 5.05
C VAL A 88 0.11 -4.68 4.95
N SER A 89 -0.57 -5.03 6.03
CA SER A 89 -1.52 -6.15 6.04
C SER A 89 -2.73 -5.81 6.89
N ASN A 90 -3.81 -6.57 6.73
CA ASN A 90 -4.88 -6.57 7.72
C ASN A 90 -4.62 -7.61 8.80
N ILE A 91 -5.08 -7.28 10.01
CA ILE A 91 -5.16 -8.19 11.15
C ILE A 91 -6.60 -8.23 11.63
N ASP A 92 -7.06 -9.41 12.03
CA ASP A 92 -8.33 -9.55 12.73
C ASP A 92 -8.09 -9.38 14.23
N LYS A 93 -8.73 -8.37 14.83
CA LYS A 93 -8.69 -8.14 16.27
C LYS A 93 -10.08 -7.78 16.75
N ASN A 94 -10.66 -8.60 17.62
CA ASN A 94 -12.01 -8.42 18.16
C ASN A 94 -13.05 -8.25 17.05
N GLU A 95 -13.02 -9.14 16.04
CA GLU A 95 -13.91 -9.12 14.86
C GLU A 95 -13.78 -7.87 13.99
N LYS A 96 -12.73 -7.07 14.20
CA LYS A 96 -12.42 -5.89 13.39
C LYS A 96 -11.20 -6.17 12.54
N ASN A 97 -11.35 -5.94 11.25
CA ASN A 97 -10.24 -5.91 10.30
C ASN A 97 -9.52 -4.57 10.41
N LEU A 98 -8.35 -4.58 11.04
CA LEU A 98 -7.52 -3.40 11.25
C LEU A 98 -6.32 -3.45 10.32
N LYS A 99 -5.87 -2.28 9.86
CA LYS A 99 -4.62 -2.15 9.11
C LYS A 99 -3.44 -2.21 10.08
N LYS A 100 -2.40 -2.95 9.71
CA LYS A 100 -1.12 -2.98 10.40
C LYS A 100 0.00 -2.68 9.40
N ILE A 101 0.97 -1.89 9.83
CA ILE A 101 2.17 -1.53 9.07
C ILE A 101 3.39 -2.12 9.80
N PHE A 102 4.34 -2.64 9.03
CA PHE A 102 5.66 -3.05 9.53
C PHE A 102 6.76 -2.37 8.71
N ILE A 103 7.78 -1.87 9.40
CA ILE A 103 9.01 -1.31 8.82
C ILE A 103 10.14 -2.25 9.20
N ASN A 104 10.85 -2.82 8.22
CA ASN A 104 11.93 -3.80 8.42
C ASN A 104 11.51 -4.93 9.38
N ASN A 105 10.31 -5.47 9.19
CA ASN A 105 9.66 -6.49 10.04
C ASN A 105 9.31 -6.05 11.47
N SER A 106 9.54 -4.78 11.85
CA SER A 106 9.11 -4.23 13.15
C SER A 106 7.82 -3.43 13.02
N SER A 107 6.95 -3.48 14.03
CA SER A 107 5.75 -2.64 14.14
C SER A 107 5.75 -1.77 15.40
N ASP A 108 6.93 -1.47 15.93
CA ASP A 108 7.07 -0.57 17.08
C ASP A 108 6.73 0.87 16.69
N VAL A 109 6.38 1.67 17.69
CA VAL A 109 5.88 3.04 17.48
C VAL A 109 6.96 3.97 16.92
N ASP A 110 8.22 3.76 17.27
CA ASP A 110 9.30 4.66 16.88
C ASP A 110 9.69 4.43 15.42
N SER A 111 9.80 3.17 14.99
CA SER A 111 10.00 2.81 13.58
C SER A 111 8.88 3.35 12.69
N LEU A 112 7.62 3.24 13.14
CA LEU A 112 6.47 3.77 12.39
C LEU A 112 6.53 5.30 12.29
N LYS A 113 6.75 6.02 13.40
CA LYS A 113 6.87 7.48 13.39
C LYS A 113 8.02 7.97 12.53
N TYR A 114 9.16 7.28 12.59
CA TYR A 114 10.31 7.61 11.77
C TYR A 114 9.97 7.49 10.29
N PHE A 115 9.37 6.37 9.87
CA PHE A 115 8.94 6.18 8.49
C PHE A 115 7.86 7.19 8.05
N GLU A 116 6.89 7.49 8.91
CA GLU A 116 5.87 8.52 8.67
C GLU A 116 6.50 9.90 8.40
N ASN A 117 7.65 10.22 8.99
CA ASN A 117 8.36 11.48 8.72
C ASN A 117 9.12 11.49 7.38
N LEU A 118 9.47 10.32 6.84
CA LEU A 118 10.14 10.20 5.54
C LEU A 118 9.14 10.23 4.38
N LEU A 119 7.91 9.78 4.64
CA LEU A 119 6.89 9.58 3.63
C LEU A 119 5.99 10.81 3.47
N SER A 120 5.85 11.31 2.25
CA SER A 120 4.93 12.39 1.92
C SER A 120 4.18 12.06 0.65
N PHE A 121 2.85 12.16 0.69
CA PHE A 121 2.03 12.05 -0.51
C PHE A 121 1.24 13.33 -0.78
N ILE A 122 1.11 13.62 -2.07
CA ILE A 122 0.17 14.58 -2.62
C ILE A 122 -0.60 13.84 -3.71
N TYR A 123 -1.91 13.69 -3.53
CA TYR A 123 -2.77 13.06 -4.53
C TYR A 123 -3.67 14.11 -5.18
N PHE A 124 -3.68 14.16 -6.52
CA PHE A 124 -4.64 14.93 -7.29
C PHE A 124 -5.79 14.03 -7.69
N LEU A 125 -6.90 14.14 -6.96
CA LEU A 125 -8.10 13.36 -7.24
C LEU A 125 -9.02 14.14 -8.17
N PRO A 126 -9.59 13.52 -9.22
CA PRO A 126 -10.63 14.16 -10.00
C PRO A 126 -11.84 14.44 -9.10
N GLY A 127 -12.57 15.53 -9.38
CA GLY A 127 -13.83 15.81 -8.71
C GLY A 127 -14.79 14.63 -8.87
N MET A 128 -15.32 14.14 -7.75
CA MET A 128 -16.42 13.19 -7.77
C MET A 128 -17.70 14.00 -7.92
N GLU A 129 -18.29 13.99 -9.12
CA GLU A 129 -19.70 14.39 -9.31
C GLU A 129 -20.65 13.29 -8.79
#